data_AF-A0A7V1QQI8-F1
#
_entry.id   AF-A0A7V1QQI8-F1
#
_cell.length_a   1.000
_cell.length_b   1.000
_cell.length_c   1.000
_cell.angle_alpha   90.00
_cell.angle_beta   90.00
_cell.angle_gamma   90.00
#
_symmetry.space_group_name_H-M   'P 1'
#
loop_
_entity.id
_entity.type
_entity.pdbx_description
1 polymer ?
#
loop_
_entity_poly.entity_id
_entity_poly.type
_entity_poly.pdbx_seq_one_letter_code
_entity_poly.pdbx_strand_id
1 'polypeptide(L)'
;MCAHPSMSTPHPGPDDVTARVTDLLARYGYNSNDVVAPYAGWEHLFSDDPEGVVVYVRRGRVLVASGDPLCAPEHVQEVLARFASFARAQRLSLCFVGATPRCYAAARALGFGALKVGEEPIFGPDLLRAAR
;
A
#
# COMPACT_ATOMS: atom_id res chain seq x y z
N MET A 1 22.37 -20.18 -2.42
CA MET A 1 22.37 -18.75 -2.80
C MET A 1 21.79 -18.68 -4.20
N CYS A 2 20.52 -18.29 -4.33
CA CYS A 2 19.89 -18.13 -5.64
C CYS A 2 19.91 -16.64 -5.98
N ALA A 3 20.72 -16.26 -6.98
CA ALA A 3 20.70 -14.93 -7.56
C ALA A 3 19.37 -14.74 -8.31
N HIS A 4 18.61 -13.71 -7.95
CA HIS A 4 17.45 -13.29 -8.73
C HIS A 4 17.92 -12.47 -9.94
N PRO A 5 17.28 -12.61 -11.11
CA PRO A 5 17.62 -11.83 -12.30
C PRO A 5 17.30 -10.36 -12.07
N SER A 6 18.32 -9.52 -12.25
CA SER A 6 18.27 -8.06 -12.19
C SER A 6 17.40 -7.51 -13.32
N MET A 7 16.25 -6.92 -12.97
CA MET A 7 15.57 -5.96 -13.85
C MET A 7 16.25 -4.61 -13.66
N SER A 8 16.98 -4.17 -14.69
CA SER A 8 17.67 -2.88 -14.72
C SER A 8 16.69 -1.72 -14.86
N THR A 9 16.07 -1.32 -13.75
CA THR A 9 15.61 0.04 -13.52
C THR A 9 16.54 0.64 -12.45
N PRO A 10 17.00 1.91 -12.59
CA PRO A 10 17.78 2.53 -11.52
C PRO A 10 16.96 2.45 -10.23
N HIS A 11 17.50 1.77 -9.21
CA HIS A 11 16.88 1.75 -7.90
C HIS A 11 17.08 3.15 -7.31
N PRO A 12 16.02 3.93 -7.07
CA PRO A 12 16.14 5.25 -6.49
C PRO A 12 16.89 5.15 -5.15
N GLY A 13 17.75 6.13 -4.86
CA GLY A 13 18.44 6.21 -3.57
C GLY A 13 17.43 6.35 -2.42
N PRO A 14 17.83 6.07 -1.16
CA PRO A 14 16.92 6.14 -0.01
C PRO A 14 16.19 7.49 0.11
N ASP A 15 16.89 8.58 -0.22
CA ASP A 15 16.35 9.94 -0.21
C ASP A 15 15.32 10.17 -1.33
N ASP A 16 15.52 9.55 -2.50
CA ASP A 16 14.63 9.66 -3.66
C ASP A 16 13.35 8.83 -3.47
N VAL A 17 13.46 7.63 -2.88
CA VAL A 17 12.29 6.84 -2.45
C VAL A 17 11.45 7.62 -1.44
N THR A 18 12.09 8.18 -0.42
CA THR A 18 11.41 8.93 0.65
C THR A 18 10.69 10.15 0.08
N ALA A 19 11.34 10.90 -0.81
CA ALA A 19 10.74 12.06 -1.47
C ALA A 19 9.52 11.64 -2.32
N ARG A 20 9.64 10.61 -3.16
CA ARG A 20 8.56 10.12 -4.02
C ARG A 20 7.36 9.62 -3.22
N VAL A 21 7.58 8.86 -2.16
CA VAL A 21 6.49 8.35 -1.29
C VAL A 21 5.84 9.50 -0.53
N THR A 22 6.62 10.46 -0.04
CA THR A 22 6.08 11.64 0.65
C THR A 22 5.19 12.48 -0.26
N ASP A 23 5.57 12.63 -1.53
CA ASP A 23 4.75 13.30 -2.54
C ASP A 23 3.43 12.54 -2.81
N LEU A 24 3.50 11.21 -3.01
CA LEU A 24 2.29 10.38 -3.17
C LEU A 24 1.40 10.41 -1.91
N LEU A 25 1.99 10.43 -0.72
CA LEU A 25 1.29 10.55 0.56
C LEU A 25 0.57 11.90 0.66
N ALA A 26 1.21 12.99 0.26
CA ALA A 26 0.61 14.32 0.27
C ALA A 26 -0.59 14.43 -0.70
N ARG A 27 -0.53 13.72 -1.84
CA ARG A 27 -1.58 13.75 -2.87
C ARG A 27 -2.72 12.77 -2.63
N TYR A 28 -2.41 11.58 -2.11
CA TYR A 28 -3.35 10.44 -2.08
C TYR A 28 -3.55 9.82 -0.69
N GLY A 29 -2.79 10.27 0.32
CA GLY A 29 -2.97 9.84 1.70
C GLY A 29 -4.35 10.21 2.23
N TYR A 30 -4.99 9.25 2.89
CA TYR A 30 -6.37 9.42 3.34
C TYR A 30 -6.76 8.59 4.57
N ASN A 31 -5.92 7.64 5.00
CA ASN A 31 -6.15 6.85 6.21
C ASN A 31 -4.95 6.93 7.17
N SER A 32 -5.13 6.52 8.41
CA SER A 32 -4.11 6.65 9.47
C SER A 32 -2.88 5.76 9.26
N ASN A 33 -2.99 4.67 8.49
CA ASN A 33 -1.84 3.80 8.20
C ASN A 33 -0.90 4.40 7.15
N ASP A 34 -1.36 5.34 6.33
CA ASP A 34 -0.56 5.90 5.23
C ASP A 34 0.69 6.64 5.72
N VAL A 35 0.68 7.16 6.95
CA VAL A 35 1.79 7.94 7.54
C VAL A 35 3.08 7.13 7.73
N VAL A 36 3.00 5.80 7.75
CA VAL A 36 4.19 4.94 7.90
C VAL A 36 4.93 4.74 6.59
N ALA A 37 4.32 5.13 5.46
CA ALA A 37 4.86 4.93 4.12
C ALA A 37 6.32 5.42 3.94
N PRO A 38 6.71 6.62 4.41
CA PRO A 38 8.09 7.11 4.28
C PRO A 38 9.06 6.55 5.33
N TYR A 39 8.60 5.76 6.31
CA TYR A 39 9.48 5.30 7.38
C TYR A 39 10.46 4.23 6.92
N ALA A 40 11.63 4.18 7.55
CA ALA A 40 12.63 3.17 7.27
C ALA A 40 12.12 1.75 7.64
N GLY A 41 12.58 0.74 6.90
CA GLY A 41 12.24 -0.67 7.14
C GLY A 41 11.05 -1.18 6.33
N TRP A 42 10.42 -0.32 5.54
CA TRP A 42 9.42 -0.69 4.55
C TRP A 42 10.03 -0.86 3.15
N GLU A 43 9.43 -1.76 2.37
CA GLU A 43 9.68 -1.92 0.95
C GLU A 43 8.55 -1.25 0.16
N HIS A 44 8.87 -0.71 -1.01
CA HIS A 44 7.94 0.03 -1.87
C HIS A 44 7.87 -0.63 -3.23
N LEU A 45 6.65 -0.92 -3.70
CA LEU A 45 6.41 -1.26 -5.09
C LEU A 45 5.69 -0.10 -5.77
N PHE A 46 6.44 0.63 -6.59
CA PHE A 46 5.90 1.73 -7.38
C PHE A 46 5.26 1.22 -8.67
N SER A 47 4.23 1.95 -9.10
CA SER A 47 3.64 1.89 -10.44
C SER A 47 3.69 3.31 -11.01
N ASP A 48 4.11 3.44 -12.27
CA ASP A 48 4.12 4.73 -12.97
C ASP A 48 2.82 4.97 -13.75
N ASP A 49 2.11 3.90 -14.13
CA ASP A 49 0.89 3.97 -14.93
C ASP A 49 -0.10 2.83 -14.59
N PRO A 50 -1.17 3.06 -13.82
CA PRO A 50 -1.44 4.30 -13.12
C PRO A 50 -0.40 4.54 -12.02
N GLU A 51 -0.21 5.82 -11.70
CA GLU A 51 0.72 6.23 -10.66
C GLU A 51 0.25 5.71 -9.28
N GLY A 52 1.16 5.08 -8.55
CA GLY A 52 0.90 4.70 -7.18
C GLY A 52 2.03 3.92 -6.52
N VAL A 53 1.87 3.65 -5.23
CA VAL A 53 2.79 2.81 -4.47
C VAL A 53 2.03 1.90 -3.50
N VAL A 54 2.49 0.66 -3.39
CA VAL A 54 2.14 -0.21 -2.25
C VAL A 54 3.34 -0.31 -1.33
N VAL A 55 3.11 -0.04 -0.05
CA VAL A 55 4.10 -0.17 1.02
C VAL A 55 3.93 -1.53 1.69
N TYR A 56 5.00 -2.31 1.79
CA TYR A 56 4.94 -3.67 2.30
C TYR A 56 6.21 -4.10 3.02
N VAL A 57 6.14 -5.23 3.71
CA VAL A 57 7.31 -6.00 4.13
C VAL A 57 7.22 -7.41 3.59
N ARG A 58 8.36 -7.97 3.20
CA ARG A 58 8.43 -9.41 2.92
C ARG A 58 8.65 -10.22 4.20
N ARG A 59 7.82 -11.25 4.38
CA ARG A 59 7.95 -12.25 5.46
C ARG A 59 7.87 -13.65 4.85
N GLY A 60 9.04 -14.28 4.69
CA GLY A 60 9.17 -15.56 4.01
C GLY A 60 8.64 -15.50 2.58
N ARG A 61 7.52 -16.20 2.32
CA ARG A 61 6.85 -16.24 1.01
C ARG A 61 5.62 -15.32 0.91
N VAL A 62 5.44 -14.41 1.87
CA VAL A 62 4.29 -13.51 1.93
C VAL A 62 4.77 -12.06 1.82
N LEU A 63 4.13 -11.30 0.95
CA LEU A 63 4.19 -9.84 0.93
C LEU A 63 3.05 -9.33 1.81
N VAL A 64 3.40 -8.61 2.87
CA VAL A 64 2.43 -8.03 3.82
C VAL A 64 2.38 -6.54 3.58
N ALA A 65 1.37 -6.08 2.86
CA ALA A 65 1.12 -4.66 2.64
C ALA A 65 0.54 -3.99 3.89
N SER A 66 0.99 -2.76 4.13
CA SER A 66 0.48 -1.89 5.18
C SER A 66 -0.62 -1.00 4.60
N GLY A 67 -1.87 -1.29 4.98
CA GLY A 67 -3.03 -0.54 4.54
C GLY A 67 -3.29 -0.64 3.04
N ASP A 68 -3.64 0.50 2.47
CA ASP A 68 -4.10 0.63 1.09
C ASP A 68 -2.96 1.12 0.18
N PRO A 69 -3.06 0.91 -1.14
CA PRO A 69 -2.17 1.59 -2.09
C PRO A 69 -2.35 3.11 -2.03
N LEU A 70 -1.24 3.86 -2.01
CA LEU A 70 -1.22 5.31 -2.22
C LEU A 70 -1.30 5.59 -3.71
N CYS A 71 -2.51 5.90 -4.20
CA CYS A 71 -2.81 6.19 -5.59
C CYS A 71 -4.14 6.94 -5.71
N ALA A 72 -4.45 7.46 -6.90
CA ALA A 72 -5.75 8.08 -7.15
C ALA A 72 -6.90 7.06 -6.92
N PRO A 73 -8.06 7.47 -6.37
CA PRO A 73 -9.19 6.58 -6.07
C PRO A 73 -9.66 5.68 -7.21
N GLU A 74 -9.69 6.21 -8.42
CA GLU A 74 -10.05 5.50 -9.65
C GLU A 74 -9.07 4.37 -10.00
N HIS A 75 -7.82 4.46 -9.55
CA HIS A 75 -6.74 3.55 -9.93
C HIS A 75 -6.46 2.42 -8.92
N VAL A 76 -7.17 2.39 -7.79
CA VAL A 76 -6.93 1.41 -6.72
C VAL A 76 -6.95 -0.03 -7.25
N GLN A 77 -7.94 -0.39 -8.08
CA GLN A 77 -8.04 -1.75 -8.62
C GLN A 77 -6.86 -2.12 -9.52
N GLU A 78 -6.41 -1.20 -10.36
CA GLU A 78 -5.31 -1.39 -11.30
C GLU A 78 -3.96 -1.53 -10.57
N VAL A 79 -3.71 -0.67 -9.58
CA VAL A 79 -2.50 -0.75 -8.74
C VAL A 79 -2.47 -2.06 -7.95
N LEU A 80 -3.60 -2.48 -7.36
CA LEU A 80 -3.71 -3.78 -6.69
C LEU A 80 -3.47 -4.95 -7.64
N ALA A 81 -3.99 -4.89 -8.87
CA ALA A 81 -3.79 -5.94 -9.87
C ALA A 81 -2.32 -6.08 -10.27
N ARG A 82 -1.61 -4.95 -10.42
CA ARG A 82 -0.15 -4.93 -10.66
C ARG A 82 0.59 -5.57 -9.51
N PHE A 83 0.24 -5.25 -8.27
CA PHE A 83 0.92 -5.83 -7.11
C PHE A 83 0.65 -7.34 -6.96
N ALA A 84 -0.59 -7.76 -7.18
CA ALA A 84 -0.96 -9.17 -7.21
C ALA A 84 -0.21 -9.94 -8.31
N SER A 85 0.01 -9.30 -9.47
CA SER A 85 0.77 -9.86 -10.58
C SER A 85 2.26 -10.00 -10.22
N PHE A 86 2.85 -8.98 -9.59
CA PHE A 86 4.21 -9.02 -9.06
C PHE A 86 4.42 -10.16 -8.06
N ALA A 87 3.49 -10.33 -7.12
CA ALA A 87 3.53 -11.43 -6.16
C ALA A 87 3.43 -12.80 -6.85
N ARG A 88 2.49 -12.96 -7.79
CA ARG A 88 2.31 -14.20 -8.56
C ARG A 88 3.53 -14.57 -9.38
N ALA A 89 4.15 -13.61 -10.07
CA ALA A 89 5.36 -13.82 -10.87
C ALA A 89 6.51 -14.41 -10.02
N GLN A 90 6.57 -14.05 -8.74
CA GLN A 90 7.56 -14.52 -7.79
C GLN A 90 7.10 -15.72 -6.95
N ARG A 91 5.90 -16.25 -7.22
CA ARG A 91 5.28 -17.33 -6.43
C ARG A 91 5.14 -16.97 -4.94
N LEU A 92 4.82 -15.71 -4.67
CA LEU A 92 4.57 -15.18 -3.34
C LEU A 92 3.06 -15.04 -3.11
N SER A 93 2.64 -15.21 -1.86
CA SER A 93 1.31 -14.82 -1.41
C SER A 93 1.30 -13.32 -1.08
N LEU A 94 0.13 -12.70 -1.19
CA LEU A 94 -0.07 -11.29 -0.89
C LEU A 94 -1.21 -11.13 0.10
N CYS A 95 -0.99 -10.38 1.18
CA CYS A 95 -2.04 -9.93 2.08
C CYS A 95 -1.88 -8.46 2.42
N PHE A 96 -2.98 -7.84 2.86
CA PHE A 96 -3.04 -6.45 3.28
C PHE A 96 -3.51 -6.40 4.73
N VAL A 97 -2.81 -5.67 5.58
CA VAL A 97 -3.15 -5.49 6.99
C VAL A 97 -3.57 -4.04 7.22
N GLY A 98 -4.73 -3.84 7.84
CA GLY A 98 -5.32 -2.51 7.99
C GLY A 98 -5.88 -1.96 6.68
N ALA A 99 -6.22 -2.82 5.72
CA ALA A 99 -6.88 -2.41 4.50
C ALA A 99 -8.28 -1.86 4.80
N THR A 100 -8.63 -0.75 4.16
CA THR A 100 -9.93 -0.09 4.35
C THR A 100 -11.03 -0.78 3.52
N PRO A 101 -12.31 -0.47 3.79
CA PRO A 101 -13.41 -0.89 2.91
C PRO A 101 -13.25 -0.46 1.45
N ARG A 102 -12.60 0.69 1.19
CA ARG A 102 -12.34 1.19 -0.18
C ARG A 102 -11.38 0.27 -0.92
N CYS A 103 -10.26 -0.13 -0.30
CA CYS A 103 -9.36 -1.11 -0.90
C CYS A 103 -10.03 -2.48 -1.05
N TYR A 104 -10.78 -2.93 -0.03
CA TYR A 104 -11.48 -4.21 -0.11
C TYR A 104 -12.44 -4.30 -1.30
N ALA A 105 -13.22 -3.25 -1.57
CA ALA A 105 -14.15 -3.23 -2.69
C ALA A 105 -13.44 -3.53 -4.04
N ALA A 106 -12.27 -2.93 -4.26
CA ALA A 106 -11.44 -3.20 -5.43
C ALA A 106 -10.75 -4.58 -5.38
N ALA A 107 -10.22 -4.96 -4.21
CA ALA A 107 -9.52 -6.24 -4.03
C ALA A 107 -10.43 -7.46 -4.23
N ARG A 108 -11.74 -7.35 -3.91
CA ARG A 108 -12.72 -8.41 -4.15
C ARG A 108 -12.80 -8.81 -5.62
N ALA A 109 -12.75 -7.85 -6.54
CA ALA A 109 -12.77 -8.11 -7.97
C ALA A 109 -11.54 -8.92 -8.43
N LEU A 110 -10.45 -8.87 -7.66
CA LEU A 110 -9.20 -9.59 -7.90
C LEU A 110 -9.13 -10.94 -7.16
N GLY A 111 -10.22 -11.36 -6.51
CA GLY A 111 -10.33 -12.65 -5.83
C GLY A 111 -9.80 -12.68 -4.39
N PHE A 112 -9.58 -11.52 -3.76
CA PHE A 112 -9.17 -11.46 -2.36
C PHE A 112 -10.35 -11.78 -1.43
N GLY A 113 -10.07 -12.59 -0.40
CA GLY A 113 -10.91 -12.68 0.80
C GLY A 113 -10.59 -11.54 1.78
N ALA A 114 -11.46 -11.31 2.75
CA ALA A 114 -11.21 -10.39 3.85
C ALA A 114 -11.69 -10.95 5.19
N LEU A 115 -11.02 -10.51 6.25
CA LEU A 115 -11.36 -10.77 7.64
C LEU A 115 -11.37 -9.42 8.37
N LYS A 116 -12.47 -9.10 9.06
CA LYS A 116 -12.54 -7.88 9.90
C LYS A 116 -11.66 -8.08 11.14
N VAL A 117 -10.64 -7.24 11.29
CA VAL A 117 -9.68 -7.31 12.41
C VAL A 117 -9.92 -6.25 13.48
N GLY A 118 -10.66 -5.18 13.16
CA GLY A 118 -10.94 -4.07 14.08
C GLY A 118 -11.73 -2.96 13.41
N GLU A 119 -11.89 -1.85 14.14
CA GLU A 119 -12.52 -0.60 13.69
C GLU A 119 -11.68 0.56 14.20
N GLU A 120 -11.61 1.64 13.41
CA GLU A 120 -10.92 2.86 13.78
C GLU A 120 -11.95 3.93 14.19
N PRO A 121 -11.85 4.53 15.38
CA PRO A 121 -12.72 5.63 15.78
C PRO A 121 -12.35 6.91 15.03
N ILE A 122 -13.31 7.51 14.34
CA ILE A 122 -13.16 8.81 13.66
C ILE A 122 -13.94 9.85 14.44
N PHE A 123 -13.25 10.90 14.88
CA PHE A 123 -13.83 11.98 15.66
C PHE A 123 -13.96 13.25 14.81
N GLY A 124 -15.20 13.65 14.54
CA GLY A 124 -15.49 14.88 13.84
C GLY A 124 -15.20 16.13 14.69
N PRO A 125 -15.04 17.31 14.06
CA PRO A 125 -14.79 18.57 14.76
C PRO A 125 -15.95 18.99 15.68
N ASP A 126 -17.16 18.46 15.45
CA ASP A 126 -18.35 18.64 16.27
C ASP A 126 -18.23 17.97 17.65
N LEU A 127 -17.60 16.79 17.72
CA LEU A 127 -17.39 16.10 18.99
C LEU A 127 -16.51 16.90 19.96
N LEU A 128 -15.49 17.59 19.44
CA LEU A 128 -14.60 18.45 20.24
C LEU A 128 -15.32 19.68 20.82
N ARG A 129 -16.43 20.10 20.22
CA ARG A 129 -17.22 21.25 20.70
C ARG A 129 -18.19 20.87 21.81
N ALA A 130 -18.70 19.64 21.80
CA ALA A 130 -19.63 19.13 22.80
C ALA A 130 -18.97 18.77 24.14
N ALA A 131 -17.64 18.64 24.17
CA ALA A 131 -16.86 18.29 25.36
C ALA A 131 -16.32 19.52 26.14
N ARG A 132 -16.74 20.74 25.77
CA ARG A 132 -16.43 22.01 26.46
C ARG A 132 -17.67 22.54 27.17
#